data_AF-A0A813H1E9-F1
#
_entry.id   AF-A0A813H1E9-F1
#
_cell.length_a   1.000
_cell.length_b   1.000
_cell.length_c   1.000
_cell.angle_alpha   90.00
_cell.angle_beta   90.00
_cell.angle_gamma   90.00
#
_symmetry.space_group_name_H-M   'P 1'
#
loop_
_entity.id
_entity.type
_entity.pdbx_description
1 polymer ?
#
loop_
_entity_poly.entity_id
_entity_poly.type
_entity_poly.pdbx_seq_one_letter_code
_entity_poly.pdbx_strand_id
1 'polypeptide(L)'
;VTNAVIDFPTRGGNVQVEPEMGLYCDIVYTKEGDAVERLVPRRIAAFNDCSIRQLDGSEKLSEKKNWGHGSKGISLRSFRVNSISKGSLVDRLSLVSYIKRGEKIHQYSVDAPARNYLLFHDDLMDWIVKSINTQINTGKWEEIFSQLVKSDYPTSMWIALGAGEYTPWGAANYLKPGDESLVMIYKEDAYPQGPDKDLVASLFEELDAPADIIPLHQTFV
;
A
#
# COMPACT_ATOMS: atom_id res chain seq x y z
N VAL A 1 -9.51 -2.56 -7.30
CA VAL A 1 -9.55 -2.91 -5.87
C VAL A 1 -9.65 -1.61 -5.10
N THR A 2 -10.85 -1.12 -4.86
CA THR A 2 -11.09 -0.08 -3.86
C THR A 2 -12.06 -0.69 -2.89
N ASN A 3 -11.71 -0.76 -1.61
CA ASN A 3 -12.60 -1.32 -0.63
C ASN A 3 -12.54 -0.55 0.68
N ALA A 4 -13.66 0.07 1.04
CA ALA A 4 -13.85 0.72 2.34
C ALA A 4 -14.15 -0.31 3.45
N VAL A 5 -14.45 -1.56 3.10
CA VAL A 5 -14.77 -2.63 4.04
C VAL A 5 -13.80 -3.79 3.85
N ILE A 6 -13.10 -4.18 4.90
CA ILE A 6 -12.19 -5.34 4.88
C ILE A 6 -12.85 -6.49 5.63
N ASP A 7 -13.06 -7.61 4.94
CA ASP A 7 -13.60 -8.82 5.54
C ASP A 7 -12.51 -9.45 6.41
N PHE A 8 -12.79 -9.63 7.69
CA PHE A 8 -11.88 -10.32 8.60
C PHE A 8 -11.68 -11.77 8.13
N PRO A 9 -10.45 -12.29 8.11
CA PRO A 9 -10.21 -13.65 7.69
C PRO A 9 -10.89 -14.65 8.63
N THR A 10 -11.49 -15.69 8.05
CA THR A 10 -12.13 -16.79 8.80
C THR A 10 -11.12 -17.78 9.38
N ARG A 11 -9.84 -17.65 9.02
CA ARG A 11 -8.74 -18.50 9.44
C ARG A 11 -7.48 -17.70 9.72
N GLY A 12 -6.64 -18.23 10.60
CA GLY A 12 -5.44 -17.55 11.06
C GLY A 12 -5.76 -16.46 12.07
N GLY A 13 -4.75 -15.69 12.42
CA GLY A 13 -4.86 -14.62 13.41
C GLY A 13 -3.78 -13.58 13.23
N ASN A 14 -3.77 -12.63 14.15
CA ASN A 14 -2.80 -11.53 14.17
C ASN A 14 -2.84 -10.72 12.86
N VAL A 15 -4.03 -10.24 12.48
CA VAL A 15 -4.19 -9.42 11.28
C VAL A 15 -3.59 -8.04 11.52
N GLN A 16 -2.82 -7.53 10.55
CA GLN A 16 -2.19 -6.21 10.61
C GLN A 16 -2.55 -5.39 9.38
N VAL A 17 -2.70 -4.08 9.59
CA VAL A 17 -2.59 -3.07 8.52
C VAL A 17 -1.13 -3.06 8.09
N GLU A 18 -0.87 -3.13 6.78
CA GLU A 18 0.45 -2.86 6.22
C GLU A 18 0.31 -1.58 5.38
N PRO A 19 0.55 -0.39 5.96
CA PRO A 19 0.34 0.87 5.25
C PRO A 19 1.43 1.03 4.20
N GLU A 20 1.05 1.25 2.95
CA GLU A 20 1.99 1.40 1.84
C GLU A 20 1.64 2.59 0.94
N MET A 21 2.65 3.09 0.22
CA MET A 21 2.39 3.88 -0.98
C MET A 21 2.10 2.92 -2.14
N GLY A 22 0.92 3.02 -2.73
CA GLY A 22 0.59 2.35 -3.99
C GLY A 22 1.04 3.20 -5.17
N LEU A 23 1.77 2.61 -6.11
CA LEU A 23 2.22 3.22 -7.35
C LEU A 23 1.46 2.64 -8.54
N TYR A 24 0.75 3.50 -9.26
CA TYR A 24 0.14 3.16 -10.53
C TYR A 24 1.11 3.44 -11.67
N CYS A 25 1.36 2.43 -12.49
CA CYS A 25 2.23 2.50 -13.65
C CYS A 25 1.52 2.02 -14.91
N ASP A 26 1.80 2.68 -16.04
CA ASP A 26 1.60 2.03 -17.34
C ASP A 26 2.71 1.00 -17.55
N ILE A 27 2.39 -0.10 -18.21
CA ILE A 27 3.31 -1.19 -18.52
C ILE A 27 3.69 -1.08 -20.00
N VAL A 28 4.99 -1.02 -20.28
CA VAL A 28 5.53 -1.07 -21.63
C VAL A 28 6.19 -2.42 -21.82
N TYR A 29 5.63 -3.23 -22.71
CA TYR A 29 6.19 -4.52 -23.09
C TYR A 29 7.22 -4.38 -24.21
N THR A 30 8.12 -5.36 -24.32
CA THR A 30 8.99 -5.52 -25.50
C THR A 30 8.15 -5.66 -26.76
N LYS A 31 8.77 -5.41 -27.92
CA LYS A 31 8.08 -5.54 -29.23
C LYS A 31 7.58 -6.97 -29.45
N GLU A 32 8.32 -7.94 -28.94
CA GLU A 32 8.03 -9.38 -28.98
C GLU A 32 6.91 -9.76 -27.99
N GLY A 33 6.61 -8.93 -26.99
CA GLY A 33 5.58 -9.16 -25.98
C GLY A 33 5.95 -10.20 -24.93
N ASP A 34 7.23 -10.57 -24.83
CA ASP A 34 7.74 -11.64 -23.97
C ASP A 34 8.41 -11.14 -22.68
N ALA A 35 8.54 -9.82 -22.52
CA ALA A 35 9.05 -9.19 -21.31
C ALA A 35 8.47 -7.78 -21.10
N VAL A 36 8.55 -7.28 -19.87
CA VAL A 36 8.33 -5.86 -19.57
C VAL A 36 9.62 -5.10 -19.84
N GLU A 37 9.58 -4.11 -20.74
CA GLU A 37 10.71 -3.23 -21.04
C GLU A 37 10.87 -2.17 -19.95
N ARG A 38 9.77 -1.50 -19.58
CA ARG A 38 9.77 -0.45 -18.55
C ARG A 38 8.38 -0.20 -17.99
N LEU A 39 8.35 0.49 -16.86
CA LEU A 39 7.13 0.97 -16.21
C LEU A 39 7.13 2.51 -16.21
N VAL A 40 5.95 3.11 -16.44
CA VAL A 40 5.80 4.57 -16.46
C VAL A 40 4.92 5.02 -15.29
N PRO A 41 5.50 5.65 -14.25
CA PRO A 41 4.74 6.18 -13.11
C PRO A 41 3.66 7.18 -13.52
N ARG A 42 2.46 7.02 -12.96
CA ARG A 42 1.29 7.88 -13.23
C ARG A 42 0.64 8.42 -11.99
N ARG A 43 0.50 7.60 -10.95
CA ARG A 43 -0.22 7.99 -9.72
C ARG A 43 0.37 7.37 -8.46
N ILE A 44 0.26 8.09 -7.35
CA ILE A 44 0.52 7.58 -6.00
C ILE A 44 -0.77 7.64 -5.19
N ALA A 45 -1.11 6.57 -4.49
CA ALA A 45 -2.28 6.49 -3.62
C ALA A 45 -1.96 5.77 -2.31
N ALA A 46 -2.69 6.07 -1.25
CA ALA A 46 -2.62 5.30 -0.01
C ALA A 46 -3.12 3.87 -0.28
N PHE A 47 -2.35 2.89 0.16
CA PHE A 47 -2.64 1.46 -0.01
C PHE A 47 -2.53 0.76 1.33
N ASN A 48 -3.39 -0.23 1.56
CA ASN A 48 -3.31 -1.09 2.73
C ASN A 48 -3.15 -2.54 2.29
N ASP A 49 -1.94 -3.06 2.44
CA ASP A 49 -1.56 -4.43 2.07
C ASP A 49 -1.75 -5.41 3.24
N CYS A 50 -2.95 -5.40 3.83
CA CYS A 50 -3.22 -6.13 5.07
C CYS A 50 -2.72 -7.58 5.01
N SER A 51 -2.24 -8.07 6.16
CA SER A 51 -1.60 -9.37 6.24
C SER A 51 -2.04 -10.17 7.46
N ILE A 52 -2.25 -11.47 7.26
CA ILE A 52 -2.42 -12.45 8.34
C ILE A 52 -1.03 -12.89 8.80
N ARG A 53 -0.60 -12.46 9.99
CA ARG A 53 0.76 -12.75 10.48
C ARG A 53 0.91 -14.19 10.95
N GLN A 54 -0.17 -14.77 11.45
CA GLN A 54 -0.21 -16.17 11.89
C GLN A 54 -1.24 -16.95 11.06
N LEU A 55 -0.75 -17.66 10.04
CA LEU A 55 -1.56 -18.55 9.21
C LEU A 55 -0.84 -19.87 9.04
N ASP A 56 -1.31 -20.89 9.76
CA ASP A 56 -0.71 -22.22 9.70
C ASP A 56 -1.00 -22.91 8.37
N GLY A 57 0.03 -23.56 7.82
CA GLY A 57 -0.05 -24.27 6.55
C GLY A 57 0.03 -23.39 5.30
N SER A 58 0.29 -22.09 5.42
CA SER A 58 0.54 -21.24 4.24
C SER A 58 1.92 -21.54 3.64
N GLU A 59 1.97 -21.80 2.35
CA GLU A 59 3.22 -21.97 1.60
C GLU A 59 3.57 -20.70 0.83
N LYS A 60 2.54 -19.97 0.36
CA LYS A 60 2.70 -18.77 -0.46
C LYS A 60 2.41 -17.50 0.32
N LEU A 61 3.12 -16.43 -0.05
CA LEU A 61 2.87 -15.12 0.54
C LEU A 61 1.46 -14.62 0.19
N SER A 62 1.00 -14.90 -1.03
CA SER A 62 -0.34 -14.53 -1.48
C SER A 62 -1.44 -15.11 -0.60
N GLU A 63 -1.27 -16.28 0.01
CA GLU A 63 -2.27 -16.88 0.91
C GLU A 63 -2.46 -16.08 2.20
N LYS A 64 -1.39 -15.43 2.69
CA LYS A 64 -1.46 -14.56 3.87
C LYS A 64 -2.03 -13.18 3.57
N LYS A 65 -1.97 -12.75 2.30
CA LYS A 65 -2.39 -11.42 1.86
C LYS A 65 -3.77 -11.42 1.19
N ASN A 66 -4.10 -12.44 0.40
CA ASN A 66 -5.27 -12.51 -0.48
C ASN A 66 -6.33 -13.48 0.06
N TRP A 67 -6.75 -13.34 1.32
CA TRP A 67 -7.72 -14.28 1.94
C TRP A 67 -9.17 -14.11 1.47
N GLY A 68 -9.46 -13.10 0.65
CA GLY A 68 -10.79 -12.83 0.15
C GLY A 68 -10.87 -11.56 -0.70
N HIS A 69 -12.04 -11.29 -1.26
CA HIS A 69 -12.31 -10.12 -2.09
C HIS A 69 -12.09 -8.80 -1.32
N GLY A 70 -12.43 -8.77 -0.03
CA GLY A 70 -12.17 -7.66 0.88
C GLY A 70 -10.91 -7.83 1.71
N SER A 71 -9.77 -8.24 1.14
CA SER A 71 -8.52 -8.39 1.91
C SER A 71 -7.58 -7.18 1.85
N LYS A 72 -7.79 -6.24 0.91
CA LYS A 72 -6.96 -5.03 0.71
C LYS A 72 -7.79 -3.84 0.25
N GLY A 73 -7.20 -2.66 0.35
CA GLY A 73 -7.78 -1.46 -0.26
C GLY A 73 -6.74 -0.49 -0.79
N ILE A 74 -7.19 0.32 -1.74
CA ILE A 74 -6.49 1.50 -2.23
C ILE A 74 -7.42 2.71 -2.13
N SER A 75 -6.85 3.88 -1.90
CA SER A 75 -7.62 5.13 -1.93
C SER A 75 -8.22 5.37 -3.32
N LEU A 76 -9.44 5.91 -3.35
CA LEU A 76 -10.04 6.45 -4.58
C LEU A 76 -9.33 7.73 -5.05
N ARG A 77 -8.65 8.42 -4.12
CA ARG A 77 -7.87 9.62 -4.40
C ARG A 77 -6.43 9.23 -4.70
N SER A 78 -5.76 10.05 -5.50
CA SER A 78 -4.35 9.85 -5.79
C SER A 78 -3.67 11.17 -6.17
N PHE A 79 -2.37 11.24 -5.93
CA PHE A 79 -1.53 12.26 -6.53
C PHE A 79 -1.13 11.83 -7.92
N ARG A 80 -1.24 12.73 -8.90
CA ARG A 80 -0.64 12.52 -10.22
C ARG A 80 0.87 12.70 -10.11
N VAL A 81 1.62 11.77 -10.68
CA VAL A 81 3.07 11.82 -10.78
C VAL A 81 3.49 11.56 -12.22
N ASN A 82 4.57 12.19 -12.66
CA ASN A 82 5.18 11.94 -13.97
C ASN A 82 6.54 11.24 -13.85
N SER A 83 7.03 11.10 -12.61
CA SER A 83 8.32 10.51 -12.25
C SER A 83 8.28 10.22 -10.74
N ILE A 84 9.04 9.20 -10.33
CA ILE A 84 9.36 8.97 -8.93
C ILE A 84 10.84 9.23 -8.63
N SER A 85 11.60 9.83 -9.55
CA SER A 85 13.03 10.11 -9.39
C SER A 85 13.28 11.13 -8.27
N LYS A 86 14.51 11.17 -7.76
CA LYS A 86 14.90 12.11 -6.70
C LYS A 86 14.60 13.56 -7.08
N GLY A 87 14.06 14.33 -6.14
CA GLY A 87 13.61 15.72 -6.30
C GLY A 87 12.19 15.87 -6.86
N SER A 88 11.53 14.78 -7.29
CA SER A 88 10.15 14.83 -7.78
C SER A 88 9.13 14.98 -6.65
N LEU A 89 7.83 14.90 -6.95
CA LEU A 89 6.77 15.06 -5.94
C LEU A 89 6.91 14.05 -4.80
N VAL A 90 7.34 12.82 -5.08
CA VAL A 90 7.37 11.74 -4.08
C VAL A 90 8.29 12.05 -2.90
N ASP A 91 9.35 12.82 -3.08
CA ASP A 91 10.28 13.20 -1.99
C ASP A 91 9.66 14.09 -0.91
N ARG A 92 8.50 14.66 -1.23
CA ARG A 92 7.72 15.54 -0.35
C ARG A 92 6.45 14.84 0.16
N LEU A 93 6.33 13.53 -0.08
CA LEU A 93 5.23 12.72 0.40
C LEU A 93 5.68 11.91 1.62
N SER A 94 4.82 11.86 2.62
CA SER A 94 4.98 11.01 3.80
C SER A 94 3.75 10.13 3.98
N LEU A 95 4.00 8.89 4.39
CA LEU A 95 2.99 7.88 4.67
C LEU A 95 2.85 7.71 6.18
N VAL A 96 1.61 7.60 6.66
CA VAL A 96 1.31 7.31 8.07
C VAL A 96 -0.01 6.55 8.18
N SER A 97 -0.22 5.86 9.30
CA SER A 97 -1.44 5.12 9.55
C SER A 97 -1.92 5.21 10.99
N TYR A 98 -3.22 5.10 11.17
CA TYR A 98 -3.92 5.16 12.44
C TYR A 98 -4.96 4.05 12.51
N ILE A 99 -5.20 3.55 13.72
CA ILE A 99 -6.31 2.65 14.03
C ILE A 99 -7.25 3.34 14.99
N LYS A 100 -8.54 3.34 14.67
CA LYS A 100 -9.60 3.71 15.59
C LYS A 100 -10.24 2.43 16.14
N ARG A 101 -10.29 2.34 17.48
CA ARG A 101 -10.90 1.23 18.22
C ARG A 101 -11.90 1.80 19.22
N GLY A 102 -13.18 1.70 18.88
CA GLY A 102 -14.23 2.47 19.56
C GLY A 102 -13.93 3.97 19.44
N GLU A 103 -13.91 4.68 20.56
CA GLU A 103 -13.66 6.13 20.60
C GLU A 103 -12.17 6.53 20.57
N LYS A 104 -11.25 5.56 20.59
CA LYS A 104 -9.81 5.83 20.70
C LYS A 104 -9.11 5.70 19.36
N ILE A 105 -8.39 6.75 18.97
CA ILE A 105 -7.51 6.76 17.79
C ILE A 105 -6.06 6.56 18.26
N HIS A 106 -5.38 5.60 17.64
CA HIS A 106 -4.00 5.23 17.92
C HIS A 106 -3.17 5.39 16.64
N GLN A 107 -2.04 6.09 16.71
CA GLN A 107 -1.08 6.07 15.62
C GLN A 107 -0.46 4.68 15.50
N TYR A 108 -0.59 4.09 14.32
CA TYR A 108 -0.23 2.69 14.06
C TYR A 108 1.15 2.54 13.43
N SER A 109 1.49 3.42 12.48
CA SER A 109 2.83 3.53 11.91
C SER A 109 3.47 4.88 12.22
N VAL A 110 4.79 4.91 12.28
CA VAL A 110 5.53 6.17 12.31
C VAL A 110 5.35 6.90 10.97
N ASP A 111 5.55 8.21 10.97
CA ASP A 111 5.66 8.98 9.74
C ASP A 111 6.83 8.47 8.90
N ALA A 112 6.53 8.08 7.66
CA ALA A 112 7.48 7.48 6.74
C ALA A 112 7.60 8.36 5.47
N PRO A 113 8.50 9.36 5.47
CA PRO A 113 8.81 10.13 4.28
C PRO A 113 9.37 9.23 3.18
N ALA A 114 8.84 9.33 1.95
CA ALA A 114 9.24 8.45 0.85
C ALA A 114 10.74 8.58 0.52
N ARG A 115 11.31 9.78 0.69
CA ARG A 115 12.75 10.06 0.51
C ARG A 115 13.67 9.23 1.40
N ASN A 116 13.15 8.64 2.47
CA ASN A 116 13.91 7.83 3.43
C ASN A 116 13.78 6.32 3.16
N TYR A 117 13.08 5.91 2.09
CA TYR A 117 12.92 4.51 1.75
C TYR A 117 14.26 3.91 1.30
N LEU A 118 14.57 2.70 1.77
CA LEU A 118 15.88 2.05 1.54
C LEU A 118 16.17 1.76 0.07
N LEU A 119 15.14 1.35 -0.67
CA LEU A 119 15.17 1.15 -2.11
C LEU A 119 14.03 1.98 -2.70
N PHE A 120 14.37 3.03 -3.43
CA PHE A 120 13.38 3.96 -3.99
C PHE A 120 13.86 4.56 -5.31
N HIS A 121 13.05 5.45 -5.89
CA HIS A 121 13.38 6.14 -7.14
C HIS A 121 13.66 5.18 -8.31
N ASP A 122 14.67 5.49 -9.12
CA ASP A 122 14.99 4.76 -10.34
C ASP A 122 15.49 3.34 -10.00
N ASP A 123 16.26 3.16 -8.93
CA ASP A 123 16.73 1.84 -8.47
C ASP A 123 15.56 0.89 -8.15
N LEU A 124 14.48 1.43 -7.55
CA LEU A 124 13.26 0.65 -7.30
C LEU A 124 12.55 0.28 -8.60
N MET A 125 12.44 1.20 -9.56
CA MET A 125 11.81 0.92 -10.85
C MET A 125 12.56 -0.17 -11.62
N ASP A 126 13.88 -0.08 -11.67
CA ASP A 126 14.75 -1.07 -12.32
C ASP A 126 14.64 -2.43 -11.62
N TRP A 127 14.62 -2.43 -10.29
CA TRP A 127 14.43 -3.64 -9.50
C TRP A 127 13.06 -4.28 -9.74
N ILE A 128 11.98 -3.49 -9.84
CA ILE A 128 10.63 -4.01 -10.12
C ILE A 128 10.60 -4.64 -11.52
N VAL A 129 11.08 -3.95 -12.56
CA VAL A 129 11.10 -4.49 -13.94
C VAL A 129 11.91 -5.77 -14.01
N LYS A 130 13.10 -5.78 -13.41
CA LYS A 130 13.94 -6.99 -13.31
C LYS A 130 13.21 -8.12 -12.58
N SER A 131 12.55 -7.82 -11.47
CA SER A 131 11.82 -8.82 -10.68
C SER A 131 10.62 -9.38 -11.46
N ILE A 132 9.86 -8.54 -12.16
CA ILE A 132 8.76 -8.99 -13.03
C ILE A 132 9.28 -10.03 -14.04
N ASN A 133 10.40 -9.74 -14.70
CA ASN A 133 10.92 -10.55 -15.79
C ASN A 133 11.70 -11.81 -15.32
N THR A 134 12.23 -11.82 -14.10
CA THR A 134 13.19 -12.87 -13.67
C THR A 134 12.77 -13.64 -12.43
N GLN A 135 11.77 -13.17 -11.65
CA GLN A 135 11.29 -13.90 -10.48
C GLN A 135 10.62 -15.19 -10.90
N ILE A 136 11.17 -16.31 -10.44
CA ILE A 136 10.61 -17.64 -10.64
C ILE A 136 9.74 -18.04 -9.46
N ASN A 137 8.88 -19.04 -9.67
CA ASN A 137 8.12 -19.66 -8.60
C ASN A 137 9.07 -20.43 -7.66
N THR A 138 9.33 -19.89 -6.47
CA THR A 138 10.23 -20.49 -5.48
C THR A 138 9.88 -20.09 -4.06
N GLY A 139 9.85 -21.05 -3.14
CA GLY A 139 9.44 -20.83 -1.75
C GLY A 139 8.10 -20.11 -1.68
N LYS A 140 8.06 -18.97 -0.99
CA LYS A 140 6.86 -18.14 -0.81
C LYS A 140 6.47 -17.30 -2.02
N TRP A 141 7.30 -17.26 -3.06
CA TRP A 141 7.14 -16.37 -4.21
C TRP A 141 6.46 -17.08 -5.38
N GLU A 142 5.60 -16.35 -6.09
CA GLU A 142 5.08 -16.71 -7.40
C GLU A 142 5.94 -16.09 -8.52
N GLU A 143 5.93 -16.73 -9.69
CA GLU A 143 6.43 -16.09 -10.91
C GLU A 143 5.49 -14.96 -11.32
N ILE A 144 6.04 -13.77 -11.63
CA ILE A 144 5.24 -12.56 -11.85
C ILE A 144 4.83 -12.42 -13.32
N PHE A 145 5.76 -12.55 -14.27
CA PHE A 145 5.45 -12.37 -15.70
C PHE A 145 4.34 -13.32 -16.18
N SER A 146 4.35 -14.58 -15.74
CA SER A 146 3.29 -15.53 -16.09
C SER A 146 1.90 -15.12 -15.58
N GLN A 147 1.80 -14.32 -14.51
CA GLN A 147 0.52 -13.74 -14.07
C GLN A 147 0.06 -12.61 -15.00
N LEU A 148 0.98 -11.82 -15.54
CA LEU A 148 0.66 -10.80 -16.54
C LEU A 148 0.13 -11.44 -17.83
N VAL A 149 0.75 -12.53 -18.29
CA VAL A 149 0.28 -13.31 -19.45
C VAL A 149 -1.11 -13.89 -19.21
N LYS A 150 -1.34 -14.52 -18.04
CA LYS A 150 -2.67 -15.04 -17.67
C LYS A 150 -3.74 -13.97 -17.54
N SER A 151 -3.32 -12.72 -17.33
CA SER A 151 -4.20 -11.55 -17.24
C SER A 151 -4.32 -10.80 -18.57
N ASP A 152 -3.97 -11.46 -19.69
CA ASP A 152 -4.05 -10.92 -21.05
C ASP A 152 -3.26 -9.63 -21.24
N TYR A 153 -2.01 -9.61 -20.78
CA TYR A 153 -1.06 -8.51 -20.99
C TYR A 153 -1.61 -7.14 -20.58
N PRO A 154 -1.90 -6.92 -19.30
CA PRO A 154 -2.48 -5.67 -18.84
C PRO A 154 -1.60 -4.48 -19.19
N THR A 155 -2.21 -3.36 -19.58
CA THR A 155 -1.48 -2.15 -19.96
C THR A 155 -1.08 -1.27 -18.76
N SER A 156 -1.52 -1.63 -17.56
CA SER A 156 -1.19 -0.91 -16.32
C SER A 156 -1.29 -1.81 -15.09
N MET A 157 -0.62 -1.41 -14.01
CA MET A 157 -0.67 -2.10 -12.73
C MET A 157 -0.56 -1.13 -11.55
N TRP A 158 -1.08 -1.57 -10.40
CA TRP A 158 -0.76 -1.00 -9.10
C TRP A 158 0.32 -1.85 -8.42
N ILE A 159 1.31 -1.18 -7.85
CA ILE A 159 2.44 -1.80 -7.17
C ILE A 159 2.47 -1.24 -5.75
N ALA A 160 2.41 -2.13 -4.77
CA ALA A 160 2.54 -1.77 -3.36
C ALA A 160 4.05 -1.67 -3.04
N LEU A 161 4.50 -0.52 -2.52
CA LEU A 161 5.93 -0.17 -2.41
C LEU A 161 6.58 -0.55 -1.06
N GLY A 162 5.90 -1.36 -0.24
CA GLY A 162 6.38 -1.79 1.06
C GLY A 162 5.83 -0.96 2.21
N ALA A 163 5.70 -1.62 3.37
CA ALA A 163 5.08 -1.08 4.55
C ALA A 163 5.98 -0.14 5.35
N GLY A 164 5.36 0.88 5.96
CA GLY A 164 6.00 1.73 6.96
C GLY A 164 6.31 0.99 8.27
N GLU A 165 7.22 1.55 9.07
CA GLU A 165 7.54 1.02 10.39
C GLU A 165 6.39 1.26 11.40
N TYR A 166 6.09 0.26 12.23
CA TYR A 166 5.05 0.36 13.24
C TYR A 166 5.50 1.21 14.43
N THR A 167 4.56 1.92 15.06
CA THR A 167 4.79 2.46 16.41
C THR A 167 4.88 1.30 17.42
N PRO A 168 5.40 1.52 18.64
CA PRO A 168 5.36 0.51 19.70
C PRO A 168 3.94 -0.02 19.96
N TRP A 169 2.93 0.85 19.82
CA TRP A 169 1.53 0.42 19.94
C TRP A 169 1.13 -0.47 18.76
N GLY A 170 1.43 -0.06 17.51
CA GLY A 170 1.09 -0.84 16.33
C GLY A 170 1.76 -2.21 16.28
N ALA A 171 3.01 -2.30 16.73
CA ALA A 171 3.75 -3.56 16.83
C ALA A 171 3.15 -4.51 17.88
N ALA A 172 2.53 -3.97 18.94
CA ALA A 172 1.95 -4.74 20.03
C ALA A 172 0.45 -5.03 19.86
N ASN A 173 -0.22 -4.46 18.85
CA ASN A 173 -1.66 -4.57 18.67
C ASN A 173 -2.04 -5.04 17.27
N TYR A 174 -2.71 -6.19 17.23
CA TYR A 174 -3.38 -6.70 16.03
C TYR A 174 -4.79 -6.12 15.90
N LEU A 175 -5.29 -6.11 14.67
CA LEU A 175 -6.65 -5.70 14.34
C LEU A 175 -7.68 -6.64 14.98
N LYS A 176 -8.88 -6.11 15.17
CA LYS A 176 -10.08 -6.83 15.63
C LYS A 176 -11.26 -6.45 14.74
N PRO A 177 -12.28 -7.32 14.61
CA PRO A 177 -13.55 -6.92 14.01
C PRO A 177 -14.11 -5.66 14.70
N GLY A 178 -14.58 -4.72 13.90
CA GLY A 178 -15.04 -3.40 14.33
C GLY A 178 -13.94 -2.34 14.49
N ASP A 179 -12.66 -2.69 14.34
CA ASP A 179 -11.62 -1.67 14.20
C ASP A 179 -11.78 -0.94 12.85
N GLU A 180 -11.38 0.33 12.83
CA GLU A 180 -11.27 1.11 11.61
C GLU A 180 -9.79 1.48 11.40
N SER A 181 -9.29 1.43 10.17
CA SER A 181 -7.96 1.92 9.81
C SER A 181 -8.04 3.17 8.94
N LEU A 182 -7.10 4.07 9.14
CA LEU A 182 -6.81 5.16 8.25
C LEU A 182 -5.35 5.05 7.81
N VAL A 183 -5.11 4.72 6.54
CA VAL A 183 -3.80 4.88 5.90
C VAL A 183 -3.84 6.17 5.11
N MET A 184 -2.85 7.03 5.26
CA MET A 184 -2.83 8.29 4.50
C MET A 184 -1.45 8.68 4.01
N ILE A 185 -1.44 9.33 2.85
CA ILE A 185 -0.28 10.00 2.30
C ILE A 185 -0.54 11.50 2.34
N TYR A 186 0.40 12.28 2.86
CA TYR A 186 0.28 13.73 2.92
C TYR A 186 1.53 14.41 2.32
N LYS A 187 1.37 15.66 1.86
CA LYS A 187 2.50 16.50 1.45
C LYS A 187 3.14 17.18 2.66
N GLU A 188 4.43 16.96 2.87
CA GLU A 188 5.16 17.51 4.02
C GLU A 188 5.28 19.04 3.98
N ASP A 189 5.27 19.67 2.80
CA ASP A 189 5.28 21.13 2.68
C ASP A 189 4.02 21.76 3.32
N ALA A 190 2.89 21.05 3.27
CA ALA A 190 1.62 21.49 3.87
C ALA A 190 1.52 21.06 5.34
N TYR A 191 2.12 19.92 5.69
CA TYR A 191 2.07 19.31 7.03
C TYR A 191 3.48 18.94 7.53
N PRO A 192 4.32 19.93 7.87
CA PRO A 192 5.72 19.67 8.23
C PRO A 192 5.89 18.91 9.55
N GLN A 193 4.85 18.83 10.37
CA GLN A 193 4.81 18.07 11.62
C GLN A 193 3.82 16.89 11.55
N GLY A 194 3.40 16.53 10.33
CA GLY A 194 2.29 15.62 10.09
C GLY A 194 0.92 16.28 10.32
N PRO A 195 -0.17 15.62 9.89
CA PRO A 195 -1.54 16.05 10.20
C PRO A 195 -1.80 16.02 11.71
N ASP A 196 -2.48 17.05 12.22
CA ASP A 196 -2.84 17.10 13.64
C ASP A 196 -3.96 16.11 14.00
N LYS A 197 -4.23 15.97 15.30
CA LYS A 197 -5.20 15.01 15.82
C LYS A 197 -6.64 15.29 15.37
N ASP A 198 -7.00 16.56 15.22
CA ASP A 198 -8.36 16.96 14.86
C ASP A 198 -8.63 16.62 13.39
N LEU A 199 -7.64 16.88 12.51
CA LEU A 199 -7.68 16.47 11.11
C LEU A 199 -7.67 14.95 10.96
N VAL A 200 -6.86 14.22 11.75
CA VAL A 200 -6.91 12.75 11.73
C VAL A 200 -8.29 12.24 12.13
N ALA A 201 -8.87 12.80 13.19
CA ALA A 201 -10.21 12.41 13.65
C ALA A 201 -11.29 12.69 12.59
N SER A 202 -11.23 13.85 11.93
CA SER A 202 -12.19 14.21 10.89
C SER A 202 -12.15 13.26 9.67
N LEU A 203 -10.98 12.67 9.38
CA LEU A 203 -10.82 11.71 8.28
C LEU A 203 -11.42 10.32 8.57
N PHE A 204 -11.67 9.97 9.83
CA PHE A 204 -12.45 8.78 10.21
C PHE A 204 -13.96 9.04 10.11
N GLU A 205 -14.40 10.30 10.03
CA GLU A 205 -15.81 10.67 9.86
C GLU A 205 -16.19 10.82 8.37
N GLU A 206 -15.33 10.35 7.46
CA GLU A 206 -15.48 10.44 6.00
C GLU A 206 -15.69 11.88 5.48
N LEU A 207 -15.21 12.89 6.21
CA LEU A 207 -15.22 14.28 5.75
C LEU A 207 -14.24 14.49 4.59
N ASP A 208 -14.53 15.48 3.75
CA ASP A 208 -13.70 15.81 2.58
C ASP A 208 -12.25 16.09 2.98
N ALA A 209 -11.34 15.21 2.58
CA ALA A 209 -9.93 15.37 2.91
C ALA A 209 -9.32 16.57 2.16
N PRO A 210 -8.42 17.35 2.79
CA PRO A 210 -7.67 18.40 2.10
C PRO A 210 -6.97 17.87 0.84
N ALA A 211 -6.79 18.72 -0.18
CA ALA A 211 -6.18 18.32 -1.46
C ALA A 211 -4.75 17.75 -1.31
N ASP A 212 -4.06 18.11 -0.23
CA ASP A 212 -2.70 17.69 0.10
C ASP A 212 -2.64 16.40 0.93
N ILE A 213 -3.79 15.72 1.12
CA ILE A 213 -3.92 14.42 1.78
C ILE A 213 -4.67 13.44 0.87
N ILE A 214 -4.18 12.21 0.83
CA ILE A 214 -4.81 11.06 0.20
C ILE A 214 -5.10 10.02 1.29
N PRO A 215 -6.33 9.98 1.84
CA PRO A 215 -6.71 9.01 2.84
C PRO A 215 -7.26 7.73 2.22
N LEU A 216 -7.08 6.63 2.93
CA LEU A 216 -7.74 5.35 2.76
C LEU A 216 -8.29 4.97 4.13
N HIS A 217 -9.58 5.23 4.34
CA HIS A 217 -10.32 4.81 5.52
C HIS A 217 -11.01 3.46 5.22
N GLN A 218 -10.89 2.52 6.15
CA GLN A 218 -11.45 1.18 6.00
C GLN A 218 -11.98 0.66 7.33
N THR A 219 -13.11 -0.05 7.28
CA THR A 219 -13.73 -0.72 8.43
C THR A 219 -13.53 -2.22 8.32
N PHE A 220 -13.12 -2.87 9.40
CA PHE A 220 -12.88 -4.31 9.44
C PHE A 220 -14.12 -5.04 9.98
N VAL A 221 -14.73 -5.92 9.18
CA VAL A 221 -16.01 -6.61 9.51
C VAL A 221 -15.85 -8.11 9.64
#